data_AF-G9YIT8-F1
#
_entry.id   AF-G9YIT8-F1
#
_cell.length_a   1.000
_cell.length_b   1.000
_cell.length_c   1.000
_cell.angle_alpha   90.00
_cell.angle_beta   90.00
_cell.angle_gamma   90.00
#
_symmetry.space_group_name_H-M   'P 1'
#
loop_
_entity.id
_entity.type
_entity.pdbx_description
1 polymer ?
#
loop_
_entity_poly.entity_id
_entity_poly.type
_entity_poly.pdbx_seq_one_letter_code
_entity_poly.pdbx_strand_id
1 'polypeptide(L)'
;MFGDNNVTSVFFKDLIGHRQLKKRFTELITTGRMPHASIFAGAAGLGKTVAAGAVAAALVGRPVLKHIDFSTAESMIHDGEDVFYIGPEKTMLKTGQFRDLQDIISLRGSSEKRRVFIIDHVETMNAEFANRMLKTLEEPAEGIYFILVTNRPTPVVAYDYFTVRRISF
;
A
#
# COMPACT_ATOMS: atom_id res chain seq x y z
N MET A 1 -16.45 -3.91 14.57
CA MET A 1 -15.45 -2.83 14.53
C MET A 1 -14.44 -3.06 15.66
N PHE A 2 -13.15 -3.06 15.34
CA PHE A 2 -12.08 -3.22 16.34
C PHE A 2 -11.85 -1.87 17.05
N GLY A 3 -11.78 -1.84 18.39
CA GLY A 3 -11.40 -0.63 19.13
C GLY A 3 -9.93 -0.25 18.91
N ASP A 4 -9.57 1.02 19.17
CA ASP A 4 -8.23 1.59 18.85
C ASP A 4 -7.06 0.74 19.40
N ASN A 5 -7.15 0.31 20.66
CA ASN A 5 -6.11 -0.52 21.30
C ASN A 5 -5.97 -1.92 20.66
N ASN A 6 -7.05 -2.44 20.07
CA ASN A 6 -7.05 -3.77 19.43
C ASN A 6 -6.39 -3.71 18.05
N VAL A 7 -6.61 -2.64 17.28
CA VAL A 7 -5.96 -2.46 15.97
C VAL A 7 -4.44 -2.36 16.11
N THR A 8 -3.95 -1.52 17.03
CA THR A 8 -2.51 -1.35 17.26
C THR A 8 -1.84 -2.67 17.68
N SER A 9 -2.44 -3.40 18.62
CA SER A 9 -1.85 -4.63 19.18
C SER A 9 -1.92 -5.83 18.24
N VAL A 10 -2.97 -5.93 17.41
CA VAL A 10 -3.15 -7.06 16.48
C VAL A 10 -2.35 -6.88 15.20
N PHE A 11 -2.43 -5.71 14.56
CA PHE A 11 -1.92 -5.51 13.21
C PHE A 11 -0.55 -4.82 13.16
N PHE A 12 -0.23 -3.95 14.12
CA PHE A 12 1.01 -3.15 14.11
C PHE A 12 2.08 -3.67 15.06
N LYS A 13 1.97 -4.92 15.52
CA LYS A 13 2.94 -5.54 16.42
C LYS A 13 4.34 -5.69 15.80
N ASP A 14 4.41 -6.02 14.50
CA ASP A 14 5.66 -6.33 13.81
C ASP A 14 6.38 -5.06 13.30
N LEU A 15 5.69 -3.91 13.30
CA LEU A 15 6.31 -2.62 13.00
C LEU A 15 7.05 -2.12 14.25
N ILE A 16 8.36 -2.32 14.34
CA ILE A 16 9.13 -1.91 15.53
C ILE A 16 9.24 -0.37 15.59
N GLY A 17 9.10 0.20 16.80
CA GLY A 17 9.19 1.65 17.00
C GLY A 17 7.96 2.41 16.53
N HIS A 18 8.16 3.60 15.92
CA HIS A 18 7.13 4.35 15.18
C HIS A 18 5.82 4.63 15.95
N ARG A 19 5.89 4.88 17.27
CA ARG A 19 4.71 5.01 18.15
C ARG A 19 3.67 6.03 17.63
N GLN A 20 4.13 7.20 17.19
CA GLN A 20 3.24 8.24 16.66
C GLN A 20 2.57 7.81 15.36
N LEU A 21 3.31 7.11 14.49
CA LEU A 21 2.82 6.64 13.22
C LEU A 21 1.77 5.51 13.39
N LYS A 22 2.01 4.56 14.29
CA LYS A 22 1.03 3.54 14.66
C LYS A 22 -0.29 4.14 15.17
N LYS A 23 -0.18 5.15 16.04
CA LYS A 23 -1.35 5.88 16.57
C LYS A 23 -2.11 6.55 15.43
N ARG A 24 -1.41 7.24 14.54
CA ARG A 24 -2.01 7.92 13.38
C ARG A 24 -2.71 6.94 12.43
N PHE A 25 -2.09 5.79 12.11
CA PHE A 25 -2.73 4.78 11.28
C PHE A 25 -3.96 4.19 11.93
N THR A 26 -3.87 3.88 13.23
CA THR A 26 -5.01 3.38 14.01
C THR A 26 -6.18 4.33 13.92
N GLU A 27 -5.96 5.62 14.22
CA GLU A 27 -7.01 6.65 14.15
C GLU A 27 -7.61 6.76 12.74
N LEU A 28 -6.78 6.83 11.69
CA LEU A 28 -7.26 6.92 10.31
C LEU A 28 -8.13 5.71 9.91
N ILE A 29 -7.76 4.50 10.35
CA ILE A 29 -8.48 3.28 9.99
C ILE A 29 -9.77 3.15 10.81
N THR A 30 -9.73 3.39 12.12
CA THR A 30 -10.91 3.25 13.00
C THR A 30 -11.96 4.33 12.73
N THR A 31 -11.53 5.53 12.33
CA THR A 31 -12.44 6.62 11.91
C THR A 31 -12.90 6.52 10.46
N GLY A 32 -12.42 5.53 9.68
CA GLY A 32 -12.76 5.39 8.26
C GLY A 32 -12.23 6.53 7.39
N ARG A 33 -11.17 7.22 7.82
CA ARG A 33 -10.55 8.37 7.15
C ARG A 33 -9.22 8.05 6.48
N MET A 34 -8.89 6.76 6.35
CA MET A 34 -7.70 6.35 5.62
C MET A 34 -7.80 6.82 4.16
N PRO A 35 -6.79 7.53 3.63
CA PRO A 35 -6.80 7.95 2.23
C PRO A 35 -6.80 6.75 1.29
N HIS A 36 -7.55 6.83 0.19
CA HIS A 36 -7.55 5.82 -0.87
C HIS A 36 -6.18 5.70 -1.56
N ALA A 37 -5.35 6.74 -1.52
CA ALA A 37 -3.98 6.69 -2.03
C ALA A 37 -3.02 7.30 -1.00
N SER A 38 -2.03 6.51 -0.57
CA SER A 38 -0.99 6.96 0.35
C SER A 38 0.40 6.60 -0.16
N ILE A 39 1.39 7.46 0.06
CA ILE A 39 2.80 7.18 -0.23
C ILE A 39 3.62 7.12 1.06
N PHE A 40 4.24 5.97 1.31
CA PHE A 40 5.09 5.72 2.46
C PHE A 40 6.53 5.96 2.00
N ALA A 41 7.13 7.05 2.48
CA ALA A 41 8.41 7.54 1.99
C ALA A 41 9.44 7.65 3.12
N GLY A 42 10.67 7.23 2.85
CA GLY A 42 11.79 7.28 3.79
C GLY A 42 12.92 6.35 3.37
N ALA A 43 14.09 6.41 4.01
CA ALA A 43 15.24 5.57 3.66
C ALA A 43 14.92 4.06 3.71
N ALA A 44 15.69 3.26 2.97
CA ALA A 44 15.57 1.80 3.00
C ALA A 44 15.76 1.26 4.43
N GLY A 45 15.05 0.17 4.78
CA GLY A 45 15.15 -0.46 6.09
C GLY A 45 14.29 0.14 7.21
N LEU A 46 13.56 1.25 6.99
CA LEU A 46 12.70 1.87 8.01
C LEU A 46 11.36 1.14 8.30
N GLY A 47 11.14 -0.04 7.72
CA GLY A 47 9.94 -0.85 7.94
C GLY A 47 8.69 -0.40 7.17
N LYS A 48 8.85 0.34 6.06
CA LYS A 48 7.74 0.86 5.26
C LYS A 48 6.84 -0.24 4.68
N THR A 49 7.42 -1.27 4.08
CA THR A 49 6.64 -2.40 3.50
C THR A 49 5.97 -3.23 4.60
N VAL A 50 6.62 -3.39 5.76
CA VAL A 50 6.01 -4.00 6.95
C VAL A 50 4.80 -3.18 7.42
N ALA A 51 4.93 -1.85 7.48
CA ALA A 51 3.82 -0.97 7.82
C ALA A 51 2.70 -1.01 6.77
N ALA A 52 3.02 -1.12 5.49
CA ALA A 52 2.04 -1.27 4.41
C ALA A 52 1.23 -2.56 4.59
N GLY A 53 1.90 -3.69 4.88
CA GLY A 53 1.23 -4.96 5.19
C GLY A 53 0.35 -4.87 6.45
N ALA A 54 0.82 -4.21 7.50
CA ALA A 54 0.04 -3.97 8.72
C ALA A 54 -1.22 -3.12 8.47
N VAL A 55 -1.09 -2.04 7.68
CA VAL A 55 -2.23 -1.20 7.28
C VAL A 55 -3.21 -2.00 6.42
N ALA A 56 -2.71 -2.80 5.46
CA ALA A 56 -3.55 -3.67 4.65
C ALA A 56 -4.34 -4.64 5.53
N ALA A 57 -3.68 -5.34 6.46
CA ALA A 57 -4.30 -6.26 7.41
C ALA A 57 -5.40 -5.58 8.24
N ALA A 58 -5.13 -4.37 8.73
CA ALA A 58 -6.08 -3.60 9.52
C ALA A 58 -7.29 -3.12 8.68
N LEU A 59 -7.07 -2.73 7.41
CA LEU A 59 -8.14 -2.32 6.50
C LEU A 59 -9.05 -3.49 6.16
N VAL A 60 -8.50 -4.66 5.81
CA VAL A 60 -9.29 -5.87 5.48
C VAL A 60 -9.81 -6.62 6.72
N GLY A 61 -9.31 -6.28 7.91
CA GLY A 61 -9.78 -6.84 9.18
C GLY A 61 -9.30 -8.27 9.46
N ARG A 62 -8.28 -8.75 8.73
CA ARG A 62 -7.67 -10.07 8.91
C ARG A 62 -6.15 -9.98 8.76
N PRO A 63 -5.38 -10.88 9.39
CA PRO A 63 -3.98 -11.05 9.04
C PRO A 63 -3.75 -11.29 7.55
N VAL A 64 -2.76 -10.62 6.98
CA VAL A 64 -2.31 -10.80 5.58
C VAL A 64 -0.78 -10.74 5.51
N LEU A 65 -0.19 -11.34 4.49
CA LEU A 65 1.23 -11.25 4.14
C LEU A 65 2.19 -11.68 5.27
N LYS A 66 1.72 -12.51 6.22
CA LYS A 66 2.45 -12.88 7.46
C LYS A 66 3.74 -13.68 7.27
N HIS A 67 3.97 -14.23 6.09
CA HIS A 67 5.11 -15.10 5.78
C HIS A 67 5.94 -14.60 4.60
N ILE A 68 5.75 -13.34 4.22
CA ILE A 68 6.44 -12.77 3.07
C ILE A 68 7.64 -12.00 3.55
N ASP A 69 8.82 -12.47 3.17
CA ASP A 69 10.01 -11.65 3.20
C ASP A 69 9.98 -10.73 1.99
N PHE A 70 9.54 -9.48 2.19
CA PHE A 70 9.46 -8.48 1.14
C PHE A 70 10.84 -8.16 0.50
N SER A 71 11.95 -8.51 1.15
CA SER A 71 13.28 -8.34 0.56
C SER A 71 13.61 -9.37 -0.52
N THR A 72 12.94 -10.52 -0.50
CA THR A 72 13.13 -11.63 -1.46
C THR A 72 11.83 -12.06 -2.14
N ALA A 73 10.76 -11.31 -1.95
CA ALA A 73 9.43 -11.63 -2.43
C ALA A 73 9.37 -11.71 -3.96
N GLU A 74 8.46 -12.54 -4.46
CA GLU A 74 8.06 -12.48 -5.86
C GLU A 74 7.58 -11.07 -6.23
N SER A 75 7.74 -10.69 -7.49
CA SER A 75 7.40 -9.36 -7.96
C SER A 75 5.89 -9.09 -7.97
N MET A 76 5.06 -10.13 -7.83
CA MET A 76 3.61 -10.01 -7.66
C MET A 76 3.09 -11.10 -6.73
N ILE A 77 2.35 -10.72 -5.70
CA ILE A 77 1.77 -11.64 -4.72
C ILE A 77 0.32 -11.26 -4.44
N HIS A 78 -0.51 -12.28 -4.24
CA HIS A 78 -1.91 -12.16 -3.85
C HIS A 78 -2.13 -12.90 -2.53
N ASP A 79 -2.80 -12.25 -1.58
CA ASP A 79 -3.30 -12.87 -0.37
C ASP A 79 -4.82 -12.71 -0.38
N GLY A 80 -5.52 -13.76 -0.80
CA GLY A 80 -6.96 -13.71 -1.07
C GLY A 80 -7.29 -12.85 -2.30
N GLU A 81 -8.49 -12.27 -2.30
CA GLU A 81 -9.01 -11.41 -3.37
C GLU A 81 -8.94 -9.91 -3.02
N ASP A 82 -8.44 -9.61 -1.83
CA ASP A 82 -8.51 -8.30 -1.17
C ASP A 82 -7.14 -7.68 -0.90
N VAL A 83 -6.03 -8.43 -0.95
CA VAL A 83 -4.68 -7.87 -0.77
C VAL A 83 -3.72 -8.29 -1.87
N PHE A 84 -3.10 -7.29 -2.47
CA PHE A 84 -2.23 -7.40 -3.64
C PHE A 84 -0.92 -6.69 -3.33
N TYR A 85 0.21 -7.35 -3.58
CA TYR A 85 1.54 -6.76 -3.49
C TYR A 85 2.21 -6.84 -4.86
N ILE A 86 2.82 -5.74 -5.28
CA ILE A 86 3.65 -5.66 -6.49
C ILE A 86 4.97 -5.01 -6.12
N GLY A 87 6.06 -5.71 -6.42
CA GLY A 87 7.42 -5.23 -6.32
C GLY A 87 8.12 -5.21 -7.68
N PRO A 88 9.34 -4.65 -7.75
CA PRO A 88 10.10 -4.59 -9.00
C PRO A 88 10.44 -6.00 -9.51
N GLU A 89 10.34 -6.20 -10.83
CA GLU A 89 10.91 -7.38 -11.47
C GLU A 89 12.39 -7.10 -11.78
N LYS A 90 13.30 -7.81 -11.10
CA LYS A 90 14.73 -7.54 -11.08
C LYS A 90 15.05 -6.17 -10.48
N THR A 91 15.01 -5.11 -11.29
CA THR A 91 15.42 -3.76 -10.90
C THR A 91 14.36 -2.70 -11.16
N MET A 92 13.28 -3.04 -11.87
CA MET A 92 12.24 -2.07 -12.26
C MET A 92 10.85 -2.66 -12.20
N LEU A 93 9.88 -1.81 -11.85
CA LEU A 93 8.47 -2.07 -12.08
C LEU A 93 8.18 -1.99 -13.58
N LYS A 94 7.80 -3.12 -14.19
CA LYS A 94 7.56 -3.19 -15.63
C LYS A 94 6.12 -2.85 -16.00
N THR A 95 5.93 -2.29 -17.19
CA THR A 95 4.59 -2.00 -17.75
C THR A 95 3.70 -3.26 -17.82
N GLY A 96 4.28 -4.46 -18.02
CA GLY A 96 3.54 -5.73 -17.99
C GLY A 96 2.83 -5.97 -16.66
N GLN A 97 3.55 -5.83 -15.54
CA GLN A 97 2.99 -5.98 -14.18
C GLN A 97 1.84 -4.99 -13.94
N PHE A 98 1.92 -3.79 -14.51
CA PHE A 98 0.85 -2.82 -14.41
C PHE A 98 -0.41 -3.23 -15.19
N ARG A 99 -0.27 -3.86 -16.35
CA ARG A 99 -1.42 -4.37 -17.10
C ARG A 99 -2.14 -5.45 -16.30
N ASP A 100 -1.37 -6.39 -15.75
CA ASP A 100 -1.92 -7.46 -14.91
C ASP A 100 -2.62 -6.86 -13.67
N LEU A 101 -2.02 -5.84 -13.04
CA LEU A 101 -2.63 -5.10 -11.95
C LEU A 101 -3.93 -4.40 -12.38
N GLN A 102 -3.96 -3.73 -13.53
CA GLN A 102 -5.15 -3.03 -14.01
C GLN A 102 -6.31 -3.99 -14.28
N ASP A 103 -6.02 -5.15 -14.86
CA ASP A 103 -7.02 -6.19 -15.10
C ASP A 103 -7.63 -6.62 -13.76
N ILE A 104 -6.79 -6.88 -12.76
CA ILE A 104 -7.21 -7.20 -11.39
C ILE A 104 -8.03 -6.08 -10.74
N ILE A 105 -7.62 -4.82 -10.88
CA ILE A 105 -8.36 -3.66 -10.33
C ILE A 105 -9.75 -3.57 -10.97
N SER A 106 -9.84 -3.83 -12.28
CA SER A 106 -11.07 -3.75 -13.07
C SER A 106 -12.05 -4.88 -12.74
N LEU A 107 -11.57 -6.01 -12.24
CA LEU A 107 -12.43 -7.06 -11.71
C LEU A 107 -13.22 -6.51 -10.51
N ARG A 108 -14.55 -6.57 -10.60
CA ARG A 108 -15.42 -6.17 -9.49
C ARG A 108 -15.26 -7.16 -8.35
N GLY A 109 -14.69 -6.69 -7.25
CA GLY A 109 -14.81 -7.37 -5.97
C GLY A 109 -16.25 -7.29 -5.46
N SER A 110 -16.58 -8.07 -4.44
CA SER A 110 -17.80 -7.84 -3.66
C SER A 110 -17.79 -6.39 -3.15
N SER A 111 -18.85 -5.63 -3.40
CA SER A 111 -18.96 -4.20 -3.06
C SER A 111 -18.76 -3.89 -1.57
N GLU A 112 -18.82 -4.90 -0.71
CA GLU A 112 -18.63 -4.76 0.73
C GLU A 112 -17.18 -4.99 1.18
N LYS A 113 -16.29 -5.50 0.31
CA LYS A 113 -14.91 -5.84 0.66
C LYS A 113 -13.93 -4.76 0.22
N ARG A 114 -13.13 -4.30 1.17
CA ARG A 114 -11.99 -3.40 0.91
C ARG A 114 -10.90 -4.17 0.16
N ARG A 115 -10.31 -3.55 -0.86
CA ARG A 115 -9.17 -4.10 -1.61
C ARG A 115 -7.96 -3.19 -1.44
N VAL A 116 -6.80 -3.76 -1.14
CA VAL A 116 -5.58 -3.02 -0.86
C VAL A 116 -4.47 -3.45 -1.81
N PHE A 117 -3.92 -2.49 -2.52
CA PHE A 117 -2.83 -2.65 -3.47
C PHE A 117 -1.57 -1.98 -2.92
N ILE A 118 -0.59 -2.80 -2.57
CA ILE A 118 0.74 -2.35 -2.13
C ILE A 118 1.65 -2.37 -3.35
N ILE A 119 2.24 -1.23 -3.68
CA ILE A 119 3.17 -1.11 -4.80
C ILE A 119 4.50 -0.61 -4.25
N ASP A 120 5.50 -1.49 -4.26
CA ASP A 120 6.79 -1.25 -3.65
C ASP A 120 7.82 -0.74 -4.66
N HIS A 121 8.77 0.06 -4.16
CA HIS A 121 9.83 0.71 -4.95
C HIS A 121 9.29 1.53 -6.13
N VAL A 122 8.28 2.36 -5.90
CA VAL A 122 7.63 3.16 -6.95
C VAL A 122 8.58 4.14 -7.65
N GLU A 123 9.74 4.46 -7.04
CA GLU A 123 10.83 5.20 -7.67
C GLU A 123 11.50 4.49 -8.86
N THR A 124 11.24 3.19 -9.02
CA THR A 124 11.76 2.37 -10.12
C THR A 124 10.78 2.28 -11.30
N MET A 125 9.60 2.92 -11.19
CA MET A 125 8.65 2.99 -12.29
C MET A 125 9.23 3.77 -13.48
N ASN A 126 8.95 3.28 -14.68
CA ASN A 126 9.13 4.09 -15.87
C ASN A 126 8.02 5.15 -15.98
N ALA A 127 8.21 6.14 -16.86
CA ALA A 127 7.24 7.22 -17.05
C ALA A 127 5.85 6.73 -17.50
N GLU A 128 5.81 5.66 -18.31
CA GLU A 128 4.55 5.07 -18.77
C GLU A 128 3.73 4.49 -17.60
N PHE A 129 4.36 3.73 -16.71
CA PHE A 129 3.75 3.15 -15.52
C PHE A 129 3.23 4.27 -14.61
N ALA A 130 4.07 5.27 -14.32
CA ALA A 130 3.68 6.41 -13.48
C ALA A 130 2.45 7.15 -14.04
N ASN A 131 2.44 7.45 -15.33
CA ASN A 131 1.33 8.17 -15.97
C ASN A 131 0.02 7.37 -15.93
N ARG A 132 0.08 6.05 -16.08
CA ARG A 132 -1.13 5.24 -16.00
C ARG A 132 -1.62 5.07 -14.56
N MET A 133 -0.70 4.95 -13.60
CA MET A 133 -1.03 4.94 -12.17
C MET A 133 -1.80 6.21 -11.78
N LEU A 134 -1.39 7.40 -12.23
CA LEU A 134 -2.08 8.65 -11.87
C LEU A 134 -3.56 8.61 -12.19
N LYS A 135 -3.92 8.14 -13.39
CA LYS A 135 -5.33 8.00 -13.80
C LYS A 135 -6.12 7.08 -12.87
N THR A 136 -5.49 6.01 -12.39
CA THR A 136 -6.11 5.07 -11.45
C THR A 136 -6.21 5.65 -10.03
N LEU A 137 -5.28 6.51 -9.65
CA LEU A 137 -5.24 7.15 -8.32
C LEU A 137 -6.20 8.34 -8.20
N GLU A 138 -6.49 9.04 -9.30
CA GLU A 138 -7.40 10.21 -9.33
C GLU A 138 -8.86 9.86 -9.04
N GLU A 139 -9.33 8.72 -9.54
CA GLU A 139 -10.72 8.25 -9.35
C GLU A 139 -10.74 6.76 -8.93
N PRO A 140 -10.27 6.42 -7.72
CA PRO A 140 -10.31 5.04 -7.26
C PRO A 140 -11.76 4.61 -6.99
N ALA A 141 -12.11 3.38 -7.38
CA ALA A 141 -13.40 2.83 -7.03
C ALA A 141 -13.56 2.72 -5.49
N GLU A 142 -14.80 2.79 -5.01
CA GLU A 142 -15.09 2.71 -3.58
C GLU A 142 -14.53 1.40 -2.98
N GLY A 143 -13.92 1.51 -1.80
CA GLY A 143 -13.29 0.38 -1.12
C GLY A 143 -11.91 -0.02 -1.65
N ILE A 144 -11.37 0.66 -2.67
CA ILE A 144 -9.99 0.46 -3.13
C ILE A 144 -9.03 1.38 -2.38
N TYR A 145 -7.89 0.81 -1.95
CA TYR A 145 -6.80 1.53 -1.30
C TYR A 145 -5.47 1.20 -1.97
N PHE A 146 -4.68 2.21 -2.28
CA PHE A 146 -3.33 2.13 -2.81
C PHE A 146 -2.33 2.57 -1.75
N ILE A 147 -1.33 1.74 -1.50
CA ILE A 147 -0.19 2.05 -0.63
C ILE A 147 1.07 1.97 -1.49
N LEU A 148 1.59 3.13 -1.86
CA LEU A 148 2.83 3.27 -2.62
C LEU A 148 4.00 3.32 -1.64
N VAL A 149 5.06 2.56 -1.87
CA VAL A 149 6.26 2.57 -1.02
C VAL A 149 7.45 3.07 -1.83
N THR A 150 8.22 4.01 -1.26
CA THR A 150 9.43 4.53 -1.89
C THR A 150 10.59 4.70 -0.93
N ASN A 151 11.80 4.36 -1.38
CA ASN A 151 13.03 4.65 -0.64
C ASN A 151 13.55 6.08 -0.86
N ARG A 152 12.92 6.85 -1.76
CA ARG A 152 13.27 8.26 -1.96
C ARG A 152 12.62 9.14 -0.89
N PRO A 153 13.39 9.96 -0.15
CA PRO A 153 12.84 10.89 0.83
C PRO A 153 11.99 12.00 0.20
N THR A 154 12.23 12.29 -1.08
CA THR A 154 11.47 13.23 -1.89
C THR A 154 10.60 12.47 -2.90
N PRO A 155 9.33 12.90 -3.10
CA PRO A 155 8.43 12.22 -4.03
C PRO A 155 8.99 12.24 -5.45
N VAL A 156 8.69 11.19 -6.20
CA VAL A 156 8.86 11.20 -7.65
C VAL A 156 7.90 12.26 -8.20
N VAL A 157 8.42 13.16 -9.04
CA VAL A 157 7.72 14.34 -9.59
C VAL A 157 6.37 14.01 -10.26
N ALA A 158 6.12 12.74 -10.60
CA ALA A 158 4.89 12.29 -11.22
C ALA A 158 3.66 12.27 -10.28
N TYR A 159 3.83 12.13 -8.95
CA TYR A 159 2.68 12.07 -8.04
C TYR A 159 2.29 13.46 -7.60
N ASP A 160 1.37 14.08 -8.34
CA ASP A 160 0.87 15.41 -8.00
C ASP A 160 0.28 15.39 -6.57
N TYR A 161 0.63 16.42 -5.80
CA TYR A 161 0.56 16.40 -4.33
C TYR A 161 -0.87 16.38 -3.76
N PHE A 162 -1.89 16.55 -4.60
CA PHE A 162 -3.28 16.72 -4.17
C PHE A 162 -4.02 15.40 -3.88
N THR A 163 -3.70 14.32 -4.59
CA THR A 163 -4.49 13.07 -4.51
C THR A 163 -3.84 12.03 -3.58
N VAL A 164 -2.51 12.00 -3.50
CA VAL A 164 -1.77 10.98 -2.74
C VAL A 164 -1.29 11.55 -1.42
N ARG A 165 -1.74 10.99 -0.29
CA ARG A 165 -1.31 11.45 1.02
C ARG A 165 0.07 10.89 1.39
N ARG A 166 1.06 11.76 1.54
CA ARG A 166 2.39 11.36 2.04
C ARG A 166 2.38 11.02 3.52
N ILE A 167 3.08 9.93 3.84
CA ILE A 167 3.38 9.46 5.18
C ILE A 167 4.89 9.21 5.26
N SER A 168 5.57 10.03 6.03
CA SER A 168 7.02 9.94 6.21
C SER A 168 7.36 8.93 7.31
N PHE A 169 8.38 8.13 7.06
CA PHE A 169 9.00 7.17 7.98
C PHE A 169 10.38 7.65 8.41
#